data_AF-A0A7M7T048-F1
#
_entry.id   AF-A0A7M7T048-F1
#
_cell.length_a   1.000
_cell.length_b   1.000
_cell.length_c   1.000
_cell.angle_alpha   90.00
_cell.angle_beta   90.00
_cell.angle_gamma   90.00
#
_symmetry.space_group_name_H-M   'P 1'
#
loop_
_entity.id
_entity.type
_entity.pdbx_description
1 polymer ?
#
loop_
_entity_poly.entity_id
_entity_poly.type
_entity_poly.pdbx_seq_one_letter_code
_entity_poly.pdbx_strand_id
1 'polypeptide(L)'
;MATASQREFFYSAGLLALVLACYSNAISCGFAYDDKGAILKNEDLRPNSSISKLLFNDFWGVPMNKDQDVSWSRGNVRGTVKLYDVFAYKLTEADLDYDPTNLPNYKSNSSDESHKSYRPLCVLTFRLNYALGELNPWGYHLVNVVLHWVMCVLFLKAAKQIIDEESSVNASLLFAVHAVHTEAVTGVVGRAEILSSVFMLLSFMAYVKAAEANSTTNWKYMSWSALLIVMATASKEQGITVAGICCIYEIFYIQKIFKPSCSVPLPNPSPDPLIPSASQRLAPPLSLSTDL
;
A
#
# COMPACT_ATOMS: atom_id res chain seq x y z
N MET A 1 -29.24 18.38 -3.74
CA MET A 1 -28.12 17.59 -3.19
C MET A 1 -27.66 16.62 -4.27
N ALA A 2 -26.35 16.53 -4.50
CA ALA A 2 -25.78 15.54 -5.42
C ALA A 2 -26.01 14.12 -4.88
N THR A 3 -26.24 13.15 -5.77
CA THR A 3 -26.32 11.73 -5.38
C THR A 3 -24.96 11.23 -4.87
N ALA A 4 -24.95 10.16 -4.08
CA ALA A 4 -23.70 9.58 -3.57
C ALA A 4 -22.71 9.24 -4.71
N SER A 5 -23.22 8.71 -5.82
CA SER A 5 -22.41 8.43 -7.03
C SER A 5 -21.81 9.70 -7.63
N GLN A 6 -22.58 10.79 -7.70
CA GLN A 6 -22.07 12.09 -8.17
C GLN A 6 -20.97 12.62 -7.26
N ARG A 7 -21.11 12.49 -5.93
CA ARG A 7 -20.08 12.92 -4.98
C ARG A 7 -18.77 12.13 -5.14
N GLU A 8 -18.85 10.80 -5.27
CA GLU A 8 -17.65 9.98 -5.52
C GLU A 8 -16.94 10.37 -6.83
N PHE A 9 -17.70 10.69 -7.87
CA PHE A 9 -17.13 11.21 -9.12
C PHE A 9 -16.39 12.54 -8.89
N PHE A 10 -17.01 13.49 -8.19
CA PHE A 10 -16.37 14.78 -7.90
C PHE A 10 -15.11 14.64 -7.04
N TYR A 11 -15.10 13.77 -6.03
CA TYR A 11 -13.87 13.52 -5.25
C TYR A 11 -12.78 12.89 -6.10
N SER A 12 -13.12 11.90 -6.92
CA SER A 12 -12.16 11.25 -7.80
C SER A 12 -11.56 12.23 -8.82
N ALA A 13 -12.40 13.07 -9.43
CA ALA A 13 -11.97 14.11 -10.37
C ALA A 13 -11.12 15.20 -9.68
N GLY A 14 -11.50 15.61 -8.47
CA GLY A 14 -10.72 16.57 -7.67
C GLY A 14 -9.33 16.03 -7.30
N LEU A 15 -9.26 14.77 -6.87
CA LEU A 15 -7.98 14.09 -6.60
C LEU A 15 -7.12 13.98 -7.87
N LEU A 16 -7.72 13.68 -9.03
CA LEU A 16 -6.99 13.65 -10.29
C LEU A 16 -6.39 15.01 -10.63
N ALA A 17 -7.20 16.08 -10.54
CA ALA A 17 -6.73 17.43 -10.81
C ALA A 17 -5.57 17.83 -9.89
N LEU A 18 -5.66 17.48 -8.61
CA LEU A 18 -4.61 17.76 -7.62
C LEU A 18 -3.33 16.97 -7.89
N VAL A 19 -3.44 15.68 -8.17
CA VAL A 19 -2.30 14.82 -8.55
C VAL A 19 -1.62 15.34 -9.82
N LEU A 20 -2.38 15.73 -10.84
CA LEU A 20 -1.82 16.32 -12.05
C LEU A 20 -1.13 17.67 -11.78
N ALA A 21 -1.72 18.51 -10.92
CA ALA A 21 -1.10 19.77 -10.52
C ALA A 21 0.26 19.56 -9.83
N CYS A 22 0.38 18.54 -8.97
CA CYS A 22 1.62 18.22 -8.26
C CYS A 22 2.68 17.54 -9.14
N TYR A 23 2.27 16.64 -10.04
CA TYR A 23 3.19 15.72 -10.71
C TYR A 23 3.29 15.88 -12.23
N SER A 24 2.57 16.80 -12.86
CA SER A 24 2.65 17.06 -14.31
C SER A 24 4.07 17.35 -14.80
N ASN A 25 4.88 18.04 -14.00
CA ASN A 25 6.28 18.32 -14.32
C ASN A 25 7.12 17.04 -14.48
N ALA A 26 6.81 15.98 -13.73
CA ALA A 26 7.53 14.71 -13.81
C ALA A 26 7.28 13.97 -15.13
N ILE A 27 6.14 14.19 -15.78
CA ILE A 27 5.77 13.53 -17.03
C ILE A 27 6.74 13.89 -18.17
N SER A 28 7.33 15.09 -18.13
CA SER A 28 8.29 15.56 -19.15
C SER A 28 9.75 15.20 -18.82
N CYS A 29 10.00 14.56 -17.67
CA CYS A 29 11.36 14.19 -17.25
C CYS A 29 11.86 12.92 -17.95
N GLY A 30 13.18 12.81 -18.07
CA GLY A 30 13.85 11.57 -18.52
C GLY A 30 13.91 10.50 -17.43
N PHE A 31 14.72 9.46 -17.67
CA PHE A 31 15.01 8.41 -16.69
C PHE A 31 16.03 8.90 -15.66
N ALA A 32 15.68 8.79 -14.37
CA ALA A 32 16.58 9.05 -13.25
C ALA A 32 17.68 7.98 -13.15
N TYR A 33 18.61 8.13 -12.20
CA TYR A 33 19.75 7.20 -12.04
C TYR A 33 19.28 5.74 -11.90
N ASP A 34 18.38 5.48 -10.94
CA ASP A 34 17.84 4.14 -10.69
C ASP A 34 17.00 3.60 -11.86
N ASP A 35 16.30 4.48 -12.58
CA ASP A 35 15.48 4.07 -13.73
C ASP A 35 16.33 3.50 -14.87
N LYS A 36 17.56 3.97 -15.05
CA LYS A 36 18.44 3.51 -16.13
C LYS A 36 18.76 2.01 -15.98
N GLY A 37 19.03 1.55 -14.76
CA GLY A 37 19.26 0.12 -14.51
C GLY A 37 18.01 -0.71 -14.80
N ALA A 38 16.88 -0.29 -14.22
CA ALA A 38 15.64 -1.07 -14.29
C ALA A 38 14.99 -1.06 -15.68
N ILE A 39 15.21 -0.02 -16.49
CA ILE A 39 14.54 0.17 -17.79
C ILE A 39 15.50 0.07 -18.98
N LEU A 40 16.57 0.87 -18.98
CA LEU A 40 17.47 0.96 -20.14
C LEU A 40 18.42 -0.24 -20.24
N LYS A 41 18.85 -0.80 -19.12
CA LYS A 41 19.80 -1.93 -19.09
C LYS A 41 19.13 -3.29 -18.91
N ASN A 42 17.86 -3.32 -18.51
CA ASN A 42 17.15 -4.55 -18.22
C ASN A 42 16.70 -5.27 -19.50
N GLU A 43 17.35 -6.40 -19.78
CA GLU A 43 17.06 -7.24 -20.96
C GLU A 43 15.72 -7.99 -20.85
N ASP A 44 15.13 -8.13 -19.66
CA ASP A 44 13.85 -8.83 -19.49
C ASP A 44 12.65 -8.07 -20.04
N LEU A 45 12.84 -6.77 -20.26
CA LEU A 45 11.85 -5.89 -20.91
C LEU A 45 11.77 -6.09 -22.41
N ARG A 46 12.83 -6.66 -23.02
CA ARG A 46 12.94 -6.76 -24.47
C ARG A 46 11.98 -7.81 -25.03
N PRO A 47 11.42 -7.60 -26.24
CA PRO A 47 10.46 -8.53 -26.84
C PRO A 47 11.02 -9.95 -27.00
N ASN A 48 12.33 -10.06 -27.28
CA ASN A 48 13.03 -11.33 -27.49
C ASN A 48 13.29 -12.11 -26.20
N SER A 49 13.11 -11.51 -25.03
CA SER A 49 13.35 -12.17 -23.75
C SER A 49 12.15 -13.01 -23.33
N SER A 50 12.33 -14.25 -22.87
CA SER A 50 11.21 -15.08 -22.40
C SER A 50 10.56 -14.47 -21.15
N ILE A 51 9.23 -14.54 -21.06
CA ILE A 51 8.49 -14.04 -19.89
C ILE A 51 8.80 -14.83 -18.61
N SER A 52 9.23 -16.09 -18.75
CA SER A 52 9.63 -16.93 -17.62
C SER A 52 10.83 -16.35 -16.87
N LYS A 53 11.69 -15.55 -17.52
CA LYS A 53 12.83 -14.92 -16.87
C LYS A 53 12.42 -13.97 -15.75
N LEU A 54 11.24 -13.35 -15.84
CA LEU A 54 10.72 -12.49 -14.77
C LEU A 54 10.56 -13.24 -13.44
N LEU A 55 10.41 -14.57 -13.47
CA LEU A 55 10.28 -15.40 -12.27
C LEU A 55 11.62 -15.85 -11.68
N PHE A 56 12.72 -15.72 -12.43
CA PHE A 56 14.04 -16.23 -12.03
C PHE A 56 15.11 -15.15 -11.95
N ASN A 57 14.83 -13.98 -12.51
CA ASN A 57 15.67 -12.80 -12.45
C ASN A 57 15.16 -11.83 -11.38
N ASP A 58 16.07 -11.00 -10.88
CA ASP A 58 15.74 -9.92 -9.98
C ASP A 58 15.13 -8.72 -10.72
N PHE A 59 14.81 -7.67 -9.96
CA PHE A 59 14.24 -6.42 -10.46
C PHE A 59 15.07 -5.74 -11.57
N TRP A 60 16.38 -5.98 -11.58
CA TRP A 60 17.35 -5.37 -12.50
C TRP A 60 17.62 -6.24 -13.73
N GLY A 61 17.00 -7.42 -13.83
CA GLY A 61 17.19 -8.36 -14.93
C GLY A 61 18.39 -9.29 -14.77
N VAL A 62 18.91 -9.43 -13.54
CA VAL A 62 20.04 -10.32 -13.22
C VAL A 62 19.49 -11.64 -12.68
N PRO A 63 19.95 -12.80 -13.19
CA PRO A 63 19.55 -14.11 -12.64
C PRO A 63 19.82 -14.21 -11.14
N MET A 64 18.81 -14.61 -10.36
CA MET A 64 18.92 -14.68 -8.89
C MET A 64 19.97 -15.69 -8.40
N ASN A 65 20.29 -16.70 -9.23
CA ASN A 65 21.30 -17.70 -8.94
C ASN A 65 22.74 -17.23 -9.16
N LYS A 66 22.95 -16.01 -9.68
CA LYS A 66 24.28 -15.46 -9.95
C LYS A 66 24.84 -14.84 -8.67
N ASP A 67 26.06 -15.22 -8.29
CA ASP A 67 26.77 -14.60 -7.16
C ASP A 67 27.29 -13.21 -7.56
N GLN A 68 27.23 -12.28 -6.60
CA GLN A 68 27.77 -10.93 -6.76
C GLN A 68 29.25 -10.97 -6.39
N ASP A 69 30.10 -11.15 -7.40
CA ASP A 69 31.54 -11.14 -7.22
C ASP A 69 32.09 -9.71 -7.39
N VAL A 70 32.78 -9.26 -6.36
CA VAL A 70 33.59 -8.06 -6.38
C VAL A 70 34.95 -8.43 -6.96
N SER A 71 35.25 -7.92 -8.15
CA SER A 71 36.60 -8.00 -8.70
C SER A 71 37.44 -6.82 -8.25
N TRP A 72 38.71 -7.07 -7.98
CA TRP A 72 39.69 -6.06 -7.58
C TRP A 72 41.03 -6.29 -8.27
N SER A 73 41.80 -5.22 -8.45
CA SER A 73 43.15 -5.26 -8.98
C SER A 73 44.09 -4.27 -8.28
N ARG A 74 45.33 -4.69 -8.00
CA ARG A 74 46.43 -3.84 -7.52
C ARG A 74 47.72 -4.24 -8.22
N GLY A 75 48.23 -3.32 -9.05
CA GLY A 75 49.33 -3.63 -9.97
C GLY A 75 48.94 -4.75 -10.94
N ASN A 76 49.76 -5.79 -11.04
CA ASN A 76 49.48 -6.98 -11.87
C ASN A 76 48.65 -8.06 -11.17
N VAL A 77 48.30 -7.86 -9.89
CA VAL A 77 47.49 -8.83 -9.13
C VAL A 77 46.02 -8.54 -9.36
N ARG A 78 45.24 -9.60 -9.62
CA ARG A 78 43.78 -9.57 -9.76
C ARG A 78 43.18 -10.62 -8.85
N GLY A 79 42.04 -10.30 -8.23
CA GLY A 79 41.29 -11.22 -7.39
C GLY A 79 39.79 -10.96 -7.47
N THR A 80 39.00 -11.94 -7.10
CA THR A 80 37.55 -11.85 -6.95
C THR A 80 37.18 -12.28 -5.55
N VAL A 81 36.36 -11.47 -4.88
CA VAL A 81 35.85 -11.70 -3.53
C VAL A 81 34.33 -11.60 -3.59
N LYS A 82 33.59 -12.40 -2.84
CA LYS A 82 32.13 -12.27 -2.84
C LYS A 82 31.74 -10.99 -2.11
N LEU A 83 30.74 -10.27 -2.61
CA LEU A 83 30.34 -8.97 -2.05
C LEU A 83 30.02 -9.04 -0.55
N TYR A 84 29.43 -10.13 -0.07
CA TYR A 84 29.14 -10.31 1.37
C TYR A 84 30.41 -10.46 2.22
N ASP A 85 31.49 -11.02 1.68
CA ASP A 85 32.78 -11.12 2.38
C ASP A 85 33.40 -9.72 2.56
N VAL A 86 33.16 -8.81 1.61
CA VAL A 86 33.63 -7.41 1.67
C VAL A 86 32.87 -6.62 2.74
N PHE A 87 31.54 -6.79 2.84
CA PHE A 87 30.75 -6.14 3.88
C PHE A 87 31.03 -6.71 5.27
N ALA A 88 31.29 -8.01 5.38
CA ALA A 88 31.73 -8.63 6.63
C ALA A 88 33.06 -8.03 7.10
N TYR A 89 34.00 -7.78 6.19
CA TYR A 89 35.30 -7.16 6.50
C TYR A 89 35.15 -5.70 6.96
N LYS A 90 34.24 -4.92 6.35
CA LYS A 90 33.94 -3.53 6.74
C LYS A 90 33.28 -3.39 8.11
N LEU A 91 32.66 -4.45 8.64
CA LEU A 91 32.05 -4.42 9.98
C LEU A 91 33.03 -4.79 11.10
N THR A 92 34.18 -5.37 10.76
CA THR A 92 35.20 -5.80 11.72
C THR A 92 36.32 -4.78 11.96
N GLU A 93 36.61 -3.86 11.04
CA GLU A 93 37.66 -2.85 11.24
C GLU A 93 37.09 -1.46 11.50
N ALA A 94 36.98 -1.14 12.80
CA ALA A 94 37.12 0.22 13.31
C ALA A 94 38.60 0.50 13.61
N ASP A 95 39.51 0.12 12.70
CA ASP A 95 40.94 0.35 12.86
C ASP A 95 41.31 1.77 12.38
N LEU A 96 41.77 2.54 13.36
CA LEU A 96 42.25 3.92 13.28
C LEU A 96 43.63 3.99 12.60
N ASP A 97 43.73 3.83 11.28
CA ASP A 97 44.85 4.36 10.48
C ASP A 97 44.60 4.32 8.95
N TYR A 98 43.42 4.78 8.52
CA TYR A 98 43.04 4.71 7.10
C TYR A 98 43.45 5.97 6.32
N ASP A 99 44.52 5.86 5.53
CA ASP A 99 44.96 6.88 4.55
C ASP A 99 44.14 6.74 3.23
N PRO A 100 43.28 7.73 2.89
CA PRO A 100 42.42 7.66 1.71
C PRO A 100 43.16 7.78 0.38
N THR A 101 44.47 8.08 0.38
CA THR A 101 45.26 8.29 -0.85
C THR A 101 45.90 7.02 -1.41
N ASN A 102 45.90 5.91 -0.64
CA ASN A 102 46.51 4.62 -1.01
C ASN A 102 45.51 3.54 -1.43
N LEU A 103 44.31 3.95 -1.82
CA LEU A 103 43.30 3.04 -2.33
C LEU A 103 43.78 2.36 -3.63
N PRO A 104 43.88 1.02 -3.69
CA PRO A 104 44.05 0.34 -4.96
C PRO A 104 42.89 0.73 -5.88
N ASN A 105 43.15 0.94 -7.17
CA ASN A 105 42.15 1.25 -8.19
C ASN A 105 41.10 0.13 -8.25
N TYR A 106 40.11 0.22 -7.37
CA TYR A 106 38.99 -0.69 -7.29
C TYR A 106 38.06 -0.34 -8.45
N LYS A 107 38.32 -0.94 -9.60
CA LYS A 107 37.31 -1.08 -10.64
C LYS A 107 36.41 -2.21 -10.20
N SER A 108 35.28 -1.89 -9.56
CA SER A 108 34.19 -2.84 -9.53
C SER A 108 33.79 -3.10 -10.98
N ASN A 109 34.18 -4.24 -11.53
CA ASN A 109 33.34 -4.87 -12.57
C ASN A 109 32.12 -5.49 -11.86
N SER A 110 31.46 -4.72 -10.99
CA SER A 110 30.13 -5.03 -10.54
C SER A 110 29.30 -5.00 -11.81
N SER A 111 28.79 -6.16 -12.22
CA SER A 111 27.54 -6.17 -12.98
C SER A 111 26.58 -5.27 -12.20
N ASP A 112 26.38 -4.06 -12.72
CA ASP A 112 25.55 -2.95 -12.22
C ASP A 112 24.68 -3.31 -11.01
N GLU A 113 25.01 -2.76 -9.83
CA GLU A 113 24.15 -2.46 -8.65
C GLU A 113 22.91 -3.36 -8.38
N SER A 114 22.98 -4.66 -8.66
CA SER A 114 21.85 -5.57 -8.45
C SER A 114 21.74 -5.94 -6.96
N HIS A 115 20.82 -5.32 -6.24
CA HIS A 115 20.57 -5.67 -4.84
C HIS A 115 19.72 -6.94 -4.66
N LYS A 116 19.58 -7.78 -5.70
CA LYS A 116 18.82 -9.06 -5.72
C LYS A 116 17.36 -8.96 -5.24
N SER A 117 16.74 -7.79 -5.37
CA SER A 117 15.33 -7.60 -5.02
C SER A 117 14.41 -8.31 -6.01
N TYR A 118 13.53 -9.19 -5.53
CA TYR A 118 12.59 -9.94 -6.36
C TYR A 118 11.25 -9.21 -6.48
N ARG A 119 10.96 -8.63 -7.65
CA ARG A 119 9.76 -7.80 -7.92
C ARG A 119 9.15 -8.09 -9.30
N PRO A 120 8.75 -9.35 -9.56
CA PRO A 120 8.34 -9.81 -10.88
C PRO A 120 7.15 -9.04 -11.45
N LEU A 121 6.20 -8.63 -10.61
CA LEU A 121 4.99 -7.94 -11.06
C LEU A 121 5.32 -6.51 -11.53
N CYS A 122 6.24 -5.83 -10.85
CA CYS A 122 6.69 -4.50 -11.27
C CYS A 122 7.41 -4.58 -12.63
N VAL A 123 8.37 -5.50 -12.77
CA VAL A 123 9.09 -5.72 -14.04
C VAL A 123 8.13 -6.09 -15.18
N LEU A 124 7.09 -6.87 -14.89
CA LEU A 124 6.04 -7.18 -15.87
C LEU A 124 5.34 -5.91 -16.36
N THR A 125 4.98 -4.99 -15.46
CA THR A 125 4.37 -3.71 -15.89
C THR A 125 5.31 -2.86 -16.72
N PHE A 126 6.62 -2.86 -16.44
CA PHE A 126 7.60 -2.17 -17.28
C PHE A 126 7.71 -2.81 -18.65
N ARG A 127 7.65 -4.15 -18.74
CA ARG A 127 7.68 -4.87 -20.01
C ARG A 127 6.45 -4.57 -20.85
N LEU A 128 5.27 -4.52 -20.23
CA LEU A 128 4.04 -4.09 -20.90
C LEU A 128 4.14 -2.63 -21.37
N ASN A 129 4.72 -1.76 -20.56
CA ASN A 129 4.96 -0.37 -20.93
C ASN A 129 5.92 -0.26 -22.12
N TYR A 130 6.99 -1.07 -22.14
CA TYR A 130 7.94 -1.13 -23.25
C TYR A 130 7.26 -1.63 -24.53
N ALA A 131 6.35 -2.62 -24.43
CA ALA A 131 5.62 -3.10 -25.60
C ALA A 131 4.71 -2.04 -26.24
N LEU A 132 4.27 -1.03 -25.47
CA LEU A 132 3.39 0.03 -25.94
C LEU A 132 4.12 1.30 -26.42
N GLY A 133 5.25 1.63 -25.81
CA GLY A 133 5.96 2.91 -26.04
C GLY A 133 7.48 2.83 -25.97
N GLU A 134 8.03 1.62 -26.01
CA GLU A 134 9.46 1.31 -25.96
C GLU A 134 10.17 2.07 -24.84
N LEU A 135 11.23 2.84 -25.17
CA LEU A 135 12.04 3.58 -24.21
C LEU A 135 11.61 5.04 -24.04
N ASN A 136 10.38 5.40 -24.44
CA ASN A 136 9.87 6.77 -24.24
C ASN A 136 9.52 6.99 -22.75
N PRO A 137 10.26 7.85 -22.01
CA PRO A 137 10.05 8.05 -20.56
C PRO A 137 8.66 8.56 -20.21
N TRP A 138 8.04 9.33 -21.12
CA TRP A 138 6.74 9.97 -20.90
C TRP A 138 5.66 8.95 -20.48
N GLY A 139 5.60 7.80 -21.16
CA GLY A 139 4.61 6.76 -20.87
C GLY A 139 4.85 6.11 -19.51
N TYR A 140 6.10 5.98 -19.08
CA TYR A 140 6.43 5.40 -17.78
C TYR A 140 5.99 6.29 -16.63
N HIS A 141 6.28 7.58 -16.72
CA HIS A 141 5.88 8.59 -15.74
C HIS A 141 4.37 8.76 -15.70
N LEU A 142 3.69 8.77 -16.86
CA LEU A 142 2.23 8.84 -16.90
C LEU A 142 1.58 7.69 -16.14
N VAL A 143 2.06 6.46 -16.33
CA VAL A 143 1.53 5.29 -15.61
C VAL A 143 1.69 5.45 -14.10
N ASN A 144 2.82 5.96 -13.61
CA ASN A 144 3.01 6.18 -12.17
C ASN A 144 2.04 7.25 -11.63
N VAL A 145 1.85 8.35 -12.35
CA VAL A 145 0.89 9.41 -11.97
C VAL A 145 -0.55 8.87 -11.93
N VAL A 146 -0.95 8.07 -12.93
CA VAL A 146 -2.27 7.43 -12.96
C VAL A 146 -2.43 6.43 -11.81
N LEU A 147 -1.41 5.61 -11.54
CA LEU A 147 -1.42 4.68 -10.40
C LEU A 147 -1.50 5.41 -9.07
N HIS A 148 -0.81 6.54 -8.90
CA HIS A 148 -0.90 7.38 -7.69
C HIS A 148 -2.32 7.94 -7.50
N TRP A 149 -2.96 8.43 -8.57
CA TRP A 149 -4.35 8.84 -8.51
C TRP A 149 -5.28 7.69 -8.08
N VAL A 150 -5.14 6.51 -8.69
CA VAL A 150 -5.91 5.32 -8.31
C VAL A 150 -5.67 4.98 -6.83
N MET A 151 -4.42 5.02 -6.36
CA MET A 151 -4.08 4.79 -4.97
C MET A 151 -4.78 5.79 -4.05
N CYS A 152 -4.79 7.08 -4.37
CA CYS A 152 -5.45 8.12 -3.58
C CYS A 152 -6.97 7.90 -3.48
N VAL A 153 -7.62 7.50 -4.60
CA VAL A 153 -9.05 7.15 -4.61
C VAL A 153 -9.33 5.92 -3.75
N LEU A 154 -8.47 4.90 -3.80
CA LEU A 154 -8.59 3.71 -2.95
C LEU A 154 -8.38 4.06 -1.48
N PHE A 155 -7.42 4.94 -1.18
CA PHE A 155 -7.17 5.42 0.17
C PHE A 155 -8.39 6.14 0.74
N LEU A 156 -9.02 7.04 -0.03
CA LEU A 156 -10.27 7.70 0.37
C LEU A 156 -11.38 6.68 0.68
N LYS A 157 -11.53 5.65 -0.16
CA LYS A 157 -12.53 4.59 0.05
C LYS A 157 -12.25 3.72 1.27
N ALA A 158 -10.98 3.49 1.60
CA ALA A 158 -10.59 2.78 2.81
C ALA A 158 -10.79 3.65 4.06
N ALA A 159 -10.42 4.94 4.00
CA ALA A 159 -10.60 5.88 5.10
C ALA A 159 -12.08 6.03 5.50
N LYS A 160 -12.99 6.12 4.51
CA LYS A 160 -14.45 6.20 4.73
C LYS A 160 -15.05 4.99 5.46
N GLN A 161 -14.34 3.87 5.54
CA GLN A 161 -14.80 2.69 6.31
C GLN A 161 -14.46 2.81 7.80
N ILE A 162 -13.53 3.70 8.17
CA ILE A 162 -12.98 3.81 9.51
C ILE A 162 -13.38 5.12 10.18
N ILE A 163 -13.34 6.23 9.43
CA ILE A 163 -13.61 7.59 9.94
C ILE A 163 -14.74 8.27 9.15
N ASP A 164 -15.18 9.44 9.63
CA ASP A 164 -16.22 10.23 8.99
C ASP A 164 -15.82 10.73 7.60
N GLU A 165 -16.82 11.13 6.83
CA GLU A 165 -16.65 11.48 5.42
C GLU A 165 -15.76 12.71 5.20
N GLU A 166 -15.94 13.76 6.00
CA GLU A 166 -15.19 15.01 5.86
C GLU A 166 -13.72 14.79 6.21
N SER A 167 -13.45 14.13 7.34
CA SER A 167 -12.10 13.74 7.75
C SER A 167 -11.43 12.83 6.73
N SER A 168 -12.18 11.89 6.13
CA SER A 168 -11.65 11.01 5.08
C SER A 168 -11.23 11.77 3.83
N VAL A 169 -12.04 12.74 3.40
CA VAL A 169 -11.72 13.60 2.25
C VAL A 169 -10.47 14.42 2.54
N ASN A 170 -10.41 15.09 3.69
CA ASN A 170 -9.23 15.87 4.10
C ASN A 170 -7.97 15.01 4.18
N ALA A 171 -8.05 13.81 4.78
CA ALA A 171 -6.96 12.85 4.84
C ALA A 171 -6.48 12.44 3.44
N SER A 172 -7.40 12.17 2.50
CA SER A 172 -7.04 11.81 1.13
C SER A 172 -6.40 12.95 0.33
N LEU A 173 -6.85 14.19 0.56
CA LEU A 173 -6.27 15.37 -0.08
C LEU A 173 -4.84 15.61 0.43
N LEU A 174 -4.64 15.51 1.76
CA LEU A 174 -3.31 15.58 2.37
C LEU A 174 -2.40 14.46 1.87
N PHE A 175 -2.90 13.23 1.80
CA PHE A 175 -2.17 12.08 1.28
C PHE A 175 -1.75 12.28 -0.19
N ALA A 176 -2.64 12.80 -1.04
CA ALA A 176 -2.35 13.01 -2.46
C ALA A 176 -1.19 13.97 -2.73
N VAL A 177 -1.03 14.99 -1.88
CA VAL A 177 0.00 16.04 -2.02
C VAL A 177 1.22 15.82 -1.13
N HIS A 178 1.21 14.79 -0.28
CA HIS A 178 2.23 14.62 0.73
C HIS A 178 3.61 14.39 0.10
N ALA A 179 4.59 15.23 0.45
CA ALA A 179 5.91 15.24 -0.18
C ALA A 179 6.66 13.90 -0.07
N VAL A 180 6.33 13.07 0.93
CA VAL A 180 6.86 11.70 1.09
C VAL A 180 6.64 10.82 -0.14
N HIS A 181 5.60 11.09 -0.95
CA HIS A 181 5.30 10.30 -2.14
C HIS A 181 6.07 10.78 -3.38
N THR A 182 6.79 11.91 -3.31
CA THR A 182 7.44 12.49 -4.50
C THR A 182 8.36 11.50 -5.18
N GLU A 183 9.26 10.87 -4.43
CA GLU A 183 10.20 9.89 -4.97
C GLU A 183 9.48 8.69 -5.62
N ALA A 184 8.47 8.14 -4.93
CA ALA A 184 7.69 7.00 -5.42
C ALA A 184 6.91 7.32 -6.71
N VAL A 185 6.40 8.55 -6.85
CA VAL A 185 5.57 8.97 -8.00
C VAL A 185 6.44 9.44 -9.17
N THR A 186 7.48 10.21 -8.92
CA THR A 186 8.31 10.81 -9.97
C THR A 186 9.42 9.89 -10.47
N GLY A 187 9.89 8.95 -9.65
CA GLY A 187 10.83 7.92 -10.11
C GLY A 187 10.08 6.78 -10.80
N VAL A 188 10.52 6.35 -11.98
CA VAL A 188 9.85 5.24 -12.70
C VAL A 188 9.93 3.95 -11.88
N VAL A 189 11.09 3.68 -11.27
CA VAL A 189 11.32 2.54 -10.36
C VAL A 189 10.36 2.54 -9.16
N GLY A 190 9.90 3.72 -8.74
CA GLY A 190 8.95 3.87 -7.63
C GLY A 190 7.57 3.25 -7.88
N ARG A 191 7.30 2.83 -9.12
CA ARG A 191 6.12 2.03 -9.49
C ARG A 191 5.92 0.81 -8.61
N ALA A 192 7.02 0.21 -8.12
CA ALA A 192 6.95 -0.92 -7.19
C ALA A 192 6.23 -0.57 -5.88
N GLU A 193 6.49 0.62 -5.31
CA GLU A 193 5.77 1.09 -4.12
C GLU A 193 4.30 1.32 -4.41
N ILE A 194 3.99 2.08 -5.47
CA ILE A 194 2.60 2.48 -5.77
C ILE A 194 1.74 1.25 -6.04
N LEU A 195 2.24 0.31 -6.84
CA LEU A 195 1.51 -0.91 -7.18
C LEU A 195 1.29 -1.79 -5.96
N SER A 196 2.31 -1.91 -5.09
CA SER A 196 2.17 -2.63 -3.82
C SER A 196 1.09 -1.99 -2.94
N SER A 197 1.12 -0.67 -2.77
CA SER A 197 0.12 0.07 -1.97
C SER A 197 -1.31 -0.06 -2.53
N VAL A 198 -1.49 -0.01 -3.85
CA VAL A 198 -2.79 -0.26 -4.50
C VAL A 198 -3.33 -1.64 -4.14
N PHE A 199 -2.51 -2.69 -4.27
CA PHE A 199 -2.93 -4.05 -3.94
C PHE A 199 -3.15 -4.26 -2.44
N MET A 200 -2.36 -3.60 -1.58
CA MET A 200 -2.58 -3.61 -0.13
C MET A 200 -3.95 -3.02 0.22
N LEU A 201 -4.29 -1.83 -0.32
CA LEU A 201 -5.59 -1.21 -0.06
C LEU A 201 -6.76 -2.06 -0.57
N LEU A 202 -6.63 -2.62 -1.78
CA LEU A 202 -7.63 -3.55 -2.33
C LEU A 202 -7.77 -4.81 -1.48
N SER A 203 -6.65 -5.37 -0.98
CA SER A 203 -6.65 -6.55 -0.12
C SER A 203 -7.38 -6.26 1.18
N PHE A 204 -7.05 -5.13 1.82
CA PHE A 204 -7.71 -4.72 3.05
C PHE A 204 -9.23 -4.54 2.86
N MET A 205 -9.66 -3.84 1.80
CA MET A 205 -11.09 -3.67 1.51
C MET A 205 -11.79 -5.00 1.19
N ALA A 206 -11.12 -5.94 0.53
CA ALA A 206 -11.65 -7.28 0.29
C ALA A 206 -11.77 -8.07 1.60
N TYR A 207 -10.78 -7.94 2.49
CA TYR A 207 -10.79 -8.57 3.81
C TYR A 207 -11.93 -8.05 4.69
N VAL A 208 -12.15 -6.74 4.76
CA VAL A 208 -13.27 -6.14 5.50
C VAL A 208 -14.60 -6.74 5.05
N LYS A 209 -14.84 -6.83 3.73
CA LYS A 209 -16.05 -7.47 3.19
C LYS A 209 -16.16 -8.96 3.48
N ALA A 210 -15.03 -9.66 3.62
CA ALA A 210 -15.02 -11.07 3.99
C ALA A 210 -15.39 -11.27 5.47
N ALA A 211 -14.99 -10.33 6.33
CA ALA A 211 -15.20 -10.35 7.78
C ALA A 211 -16.60 -9.85 8.21
N GLU A 212 -17.22 -8.93 7.47
CA GLU A 212 -18.56 -8.39 7.79
C GLU A 212 -19.72 -9.37 7.52
N ALA A 213 -19.47 -10.54 6.94
CA ALA A 213 -20.51 -11.52 6.66
C ALA A 213 -21.07 -12.12 7.97
N ASN A 214 -22.27 -11.66 8.37
CA ASN A 214 -22.96 -11.85 9.67
C ASN A 214 -23.12 -13.28 10.24
N SER A 215 -22.59 -14.33 9.61
CA SER A 215 -22.65 -15.70 10.17
C SER A 215 -21.52 -16.64 9.70
N THR A 216 -20.91 -16.40 8.54
CA THR A 216 -19.82 -17.23 8.01
C THR A 216 -18.87 -16.39 7.17
N THR A 217 -17.57 -16.66 7.26
CA THR A 217 -16.54 -16.00 6.45
C THR A 217 -16.85 -16.17 4.97
N ASN A 218 -16.91 -15.06 4.22
CA ASN A 218 -17.08 -15.14 2.79
C ASN A 218 -15.74 -15.55 2.12
N TRP A 219 -15.59 -16.85 1.88
CA TRP A 219 -14.39 -17.42 1.28
C TRP A 219 -14.01 -16.82 -0.07
N LYS A 220 -14.96 -16.31 -0.86
CA LYS A 220 -14.64 -15.65 -2.13
C LYS A 220 -13.82 -14.37 -1.92
N TYR A 221 -14.27 -13.52 -1.00
CA TYR A 221 -13.55 -12.28 -0.66
C TYR A 221 -12.26 -12.57 0.11
N MET A 222 -12.24 -13.63 0.93
CA MET A 222 -11.02 -14.10 1.60
C MET A 222 -9.95 -14.56 0.59
N SER A 223 -10.31 -15.41 -0.37
CA SER A 223 -9.41 -15.85 -1.44
C SER A 223 -8.94 -14.68 -2.30
N TRP A 224 -9.83 -13.72 -2.59
CA TRP A 224 -9.45 -12.50 -3.30
C TRP A 224 -8.45 -11.64 -2.52
N SER A 225 -8.68 -11.47 -1.21
CA SER A 225 -7.72 -10.79 -0.33
C SER A 225 -6.36 -11.50 -0.36
N ALA A 226 -6.32 -12.82 -0.16
CA ALA A 226 -5.08 -13.59 -0.17
C ALA A 226 -4.31 -13.44 -1.50
N LEU A 227 -5.00 -13.49 -2.64
CA LEU A 227 -4.40 -13.26 -3.95
C LEU A 227 -3.83 -11.83 -4.08
N LEU A 228 -4.55 -10.82 -3.59
CA LEU A 228 -4.08 -9.44 -3.58
C LEU A 228 -2.84 -9.23 -2.70
N ILE A 229 -2.72 -9.93 -1.56
CA ILE A 229 -1.51 -9.91 -0.72
C ILE A 229 -0.30 -10.45 -1.50
N VAL A 230 -0.50 -11.56 -2.22
CA VAL A 230 0.56 -12.14 -3.05
C VAL A 230 0.98 -11.16 -4.15
N MET A 231 0.03 -10.51 -4.82
CA MET A 231 0.34 -9.49 -5.84
C MET A 231 1.02 -8.24 -5.26
N ALA A 232 0.62 -7.79 -4.06
CA ALA A 232 1.27 -6.70 -3.35
C ALA A 232 2.74 -7.05 -3.04
N THR A 233 2.97 -8.27 -2.53
CA THR A 233 4.31 -8.80 -2.20
C THR A 233 5.18 -9.00 -3.44
N ALA A 234 4.58 -9.46 -4.55
CA ALA A 234 5.26 -9.62 -5.84
C ALA A 234 5.59 -8.27 -6.52
N SER A 235 4.93 -7.18 -6.12
CA SER A 235 5.27 -5.82 -6.55
C SER A 235 6.41 -5.25 -5.71
N LYS A 236 6.33 -5.44 -4.39
CA LYS A 236 7.35 -5.06 -3.41
C LYS A 236 7.18 -5.91 -2.14
N GLU A 237 8.29 -6.35 -1.58
CA GLU A 237 8.38 -7.20 -0.39
C GLU A 237 7.59 -6.67 0.82
N GLN A 238 7.49 -5.34 0.96
CA GLN A 238 6.72 -4.67 2.01
C GLN A 238 5.20 -4.95 1.92
N GLY A 239 4.71 -5.45 0.79
CA GLY A 239 3.30 -5.78 0.58
C GLY A 239 2.75 -6.81 1.57
N ILE A 240 3.60 -7.67 2.13
CA ILE A 240 3.19 -8.67 3.13
C ILE A 240 2.62 -8.04 4.41
N THR A 241 2.99 -6.78 4.71
CA THR A 241 2.57 -6.07 5.92
C THR A 241 1.04 -5.92 6.05
N VAL A 242 0.31 -5.92 4.93
CA VAL A 242 -1.16 -5.85 4.95
C VAL A 242 -1.80 -7.06 5.63
N ALA A 243 -1.16 -8.24 5.60
CA ALA A 243 -1.63 -9.39 6.35
C ALA A 243 -1.67 -9.09 7.86
N GLY A 244 -0.64 -8.41 8.37
CA GLY A 244 -0.59 -7.92 9.75
C GLY A 244 -1.68 -6.89 10.05
N ILE A 245 -1.93 -5.95 9.12
CA ILE A 245 -3.01 -4.97 9.24
C ILE A 245 -4.38 -5.66 9.33
N CYS A 246 -4.64 -6.66 8.49
CA CYS A 246 -5.89 -7.44 8.54
C CYS A 246 -6.04 -8.19 9.88
N CYS A 247 -4.98 -8.81 10.38
CA CYS A 247 -4.99 -9.45 11.70
C CYS A 247 -5.29 -8.46 12.83
N ILE A 248 -4.68 -7.28 12.81
CA ILE A 248 -4.95 -6.21 13.79
C ILE A 248 -6.42 -5.78 13.69
N TYR A 249 -6.93 -5.55 12.48
CA TYR A 249 -8.32 -5.20 12.25
C TYR A 249 -9.28 -6.25 12.82
N GLU A 250 -9.02 -7.54 12.58
CA GLU A 250 -9.83 -8.63 13.13
C GLU A 250 -9.86 -8.63 14.66
N ILE A 251 -8.69 -8.53 15.30
CA ILE A 251 -8.53 -8.57 16.76
C ILE A 251 -9.26 -7.38 17.43
N PHE A 252 -9.06 -6.17 16.92
CA PHE A 252 -9.58 -4.96 17.57
C PHE A 252 -11.01 -4.63 17.17
N TYR A 253 -11.35 -4.76 15.88
CA TYR A 253 -12.63 -4.30 15.35
C TYR A 253 -13.70 -5.39 15.37
N ILE A 254 -13.37 -6.60 14.90
CA ILE A 254 -14.32 -7.71 14.78
C ILE A 254 -14.50 -8.43 16.12
N GLN A 255 -13.40 -8.83 16.75
CA GLN A 255 -13.43 -9.57 18.01
C GLN A 255 -13.71 -8.69 19.23
N LYS A 256 -13.68 -7.35 19.07
CA LYS A 256 -14.02 -6.36 20.11
C LYS A 256 -13.34 -6.63 21.46
N ILE A 257 -12.08 -7.06 21.44
CA ILE A 257 -11.33 -7.42 22.66
C ILE A 257 -11.22 -6.23 23.64
N PHE A 258 -11.41 -5.00 23.15
CA PHE A 258 -11.70 -3.83 23.98
C PHE A 258 -13.13 -3.29 23.70
N LYS A 259 -14.13 -3.81 24.42
CA LYS A 259 -15.27 -2.97 24.80
C LYS A 259 -14.84 -2.21 26.06
N PRO A 260 -14.80 -0.87 26.09
CA PRO A 260 -14.79 -0.17 27.37
C PRO A 260 -16.09 -0.53 28.08
N SER A 261 -15.99 -1.37 29.10
CA SER A 261 -17.04 -1.59 30.10
C SER A 261 -17.19 -0.30 30.91
N CYS A 262 -17.85 0.71 30.34
CA CYS A 262 -18.37 1.82 31.11
C CYS A 262 -19.89 1.72 31.11
N SER A 263 -20.41 0.64 31.69
CA SER A 263 -21.69 0.71 32.36
C SER A 263 -21.43 1.39 33.71
N VAL A 264 -21.43 2.72 33.74
CA VAL A 264 -21.71 3.42 34.99
C VAL A 264 -23.12 2.98 35.37
N PRO A 265 -23.34 2.28 36.50
CA PRO A 265 -24.69 2.06 36.97
C PRO A 265 -25.28 3.45 37.22
N LEU A 266 -26.29 3.83 36.45
CA LEU A 266 -27.11 4.96 36.85
C LEU A 266 -27.66 4.60 38.25
N PRO A 267 -27.55 5.49 39.25
CA PRO A 267 -28.21 5.27 40.52
C PRO A 267 -29.68 5.00 40.23
N ASN A 268 -30.24 3.95 40.83
CA ASN A 268 -31.68 3.69 40.77
C ASN A 268 -32.41 5.02 41.03
N PRO A 269 -33.38 5.42 40.20
CA PRO A 269 -34.22 6.56 40.54
C PRO A 269 -34.82 6.27 41.91
N SER A 270 -34.56 7.17 42.86
CA SER A 270 -35.24 7.19 44.15
C SER A 270 -36.75 7.08 43.92
N PRO A 271 -37.50 6.34 44.76
CA PRO A 271 -38.94 6.22 44.57
C PRO A 271 -39.57 7.61 44.54
N ASP A 272 -40.20 7.95 43.41
CA ASP A 272 -40.93 9.20 43.25
C ASP A 272 -42.00 9.32 44.35
N PRO A 273 -42.17 10.50 44.96
CA PRO A 273 -43.23 10.72 45.92
C PRO A 273 -44.60 10.67 45.21
N LEU A 274 -45.35 9.60 45.51
CA LEU A 274 -46.81 9.45 45.45
C LEU A 274 -47.56 10.55 44.66
N ILE A 275 -47.72 10.34 43.35
CA ILE A 275 -48.82 10.97 42.60
C ILE A 275 -49.98 9.94 42.57
N PRO A 276 -51.19 10.28 43.05
CA PRO A 276 -52.32 9.36 43.05
C PRO A 276 -52.74 9.03 41.62
N SER A 277 -52.93 7.74 41.34
CA SER A 277 -53.36 7.23 40.05
C SER A 277 -54.78 7.71 39.69
N ALA A 278 -54.85 8.56 38.66
CA ALA A 278 -56.09 8.88 37.96
C ALA A 278 -56.50 7.71 37.04
N SER A 279 -56.89 6.59 37.64
CA SER A 279 -57.58 5.51 36.94
C SER A 279 -58.39 4.68 37.92
N GLN A 280 -59.38 5.32 38.54
CA GLN A 280 -60.53 4.60 39.09
C GLN A 280 -61.82 5.23 38.57
N ARG A 281 -62.58 4.36 37.88
CA ARG A 281 -64.04 4.36 37.68
C ARG A 281 -64.60 5.25 36.56
N LEU A 282 -64.62 4.67 35.37
CA LEU A 282 -65.81 4.72 34.51
C LEU A 282 -66.41 3.31 34.44
N ALA A 283 -67.50 3.10 35.19
CA ALA A 283 -68.59 2.16 34.88
C ALA A 283 -69.78 2.49 35.80
N PRO A 284 -71.01 2.57 35.28
CA PRO A 284 -72.19 3.01 36.03
C PRO A 284 -72.83 1.84 36.81
N PRO A 285 -73.54 2.10 37.92
CA PRO A 285 -74.52 1.15 38.43
C PRO A 285 -75.93 1.50 37.93
N LEU A 286 -76.57 0.49 37.35
CA LEU A 286 -78.01 0.34 37.25
C LEU A 286 -78.62 0.03 38.62
N SER A 287 -79.93 0.29 38.74
CA SER A 287 -80.88 0.02 39.83
C SER A 287 -80.96 1.11 40.92
N LEU A 288 -82.11 1.48 41.48
CA LEU A 288 -83.41 0.79 41.62
C LEU A 288 -84.52 1.85 41.87
N SER A 289 -85.77 1.43 41.64
CA SER A 289 -87.06 2.06 41.99
C SER A 289 -87.17 2.65 43.40
N THR A 290 -87.92 3.76 43.55
CA THR A 290 -89.16 3.88 44.37
C THR A 290 -89.85 5.24 44.21
N ASP A 291 -91.18 5.18 44.01
CA ASP A 291 -92.27 6.03 44.53
C ASP A 291 -92.39 7.53 44.19
N LEU A 292 -93.24 7.86 43.21
CA LEU A 292 -94.58 8.49 43.35
C LEU A 292 -95.20 8.79 41.97
#